data_AF-A0A2G6VSH1-F1
#
_entry.id   AF-A0A2G6VSH1-F1
#
_cell.length_a   1.000
_cell.length_b   1.000
_cell.length_c   1.000
_cell.angle_alpha   90.00
_cell.angle_beta   90.00
_cell.angle_gamma   90.00
#
_symmetry.space_group_name_H-M   'P 1'
#
loop_
_entity.id
_entity.type
_entity.pdbx_description
1 polymer ?
#
loop_
_entity_poly.entity_id
_entity_poly.type
_entity_poly.pdbx_seq_one_letter_code
_entity_poly.pdbx_strand_id
1 'polypeptide(L)'
;MIIYKFIIIYLINPDLRQTYLPNFDVISLMLSVVYTSWQQAETNIRTNKKQMKIRKIELNDIKNLSELFNDYRIFYEMESDLEGAKKFLLERIKNKESEIFVAENPENNLIGFVQMYPIFSSTRMKRLWLLNDLFVVENHRGLGVSVLLINKAKELCIETNSCGIVLETAKSNDVGNKLYPKAGFSMDLDHNYYSWNNK
;
A
#
# COMPACT_ATOMS: atom_id res chain seq x y z
N MET A 1 -23.17 7.83 -11.32
CA MET A 1 -22.39 6.75 -11.97
C MET A 1 -22.85 6.43 -13.41
N ILE A 2 -24.16 6.46 -13.71
CA ILE A 2 -24.70 6.13 -15.05
C ILE A 2 -24.32 7.18 -16.13
N ILE A 3 -24.38 8.48 -15.83
CA ILE A 3 -24.07 9.56 -16.78
C ILE A 3 -22.59 9.54 -17.23
N TYR A 4 -21.65 9.29 -16.30
CA TYR A 4 -20.22 9.22 -16.62
C TYR A 4 -19.86 8.06 -17.56
N LYS A 5 -20.54 6.90 -17.41
CA LYS A 5 -20.34 5.76 -18.29
C LYS A 5 -20.86 6.06 -19.70
N PHE A 6 -21.99 6.76 -19.81
CA PHE A 6 -22.54 7.20 -21.10
C PHE A 6 -21.64 8.21 -21.83
N ILE A 7 -21.06 9.20 -21.14
CA ILE A 7 -20.19 10.22 -21.77
C ILE A 7 -18.87 9.60 -22.26
N ILE A 8 -18.24 8.74 -21.46
CA ILE A 8 -17.01 8.05 -21.88
C ILE A 8 -17.29 7.08 -23.04
N ILE A 9 -18.40 6.33 -23.00
CA ILE A 9 -18.81 5.44 -24.11
C ILE A 9 -19.12 6.25 -25.38
N TYR A 10 -19.78 7.42 -25.26
CA TYR A 10 -20.10 8.30 -26.39
C TYR A 10 -18.85 8.95 -27.03
N LEU A 11 -17.86 9.32 -26.21
CA LEU A 11 -16.61 9.93 -26.70
C LEU A 11 -15.67 8.93 -27.40
N ILE A 12 -15.71 7.65 -27.01
CA ILE A 12 -14.78 6.63 -27.50
C ILE A 12 -15.41 5.77 -28.61
N ASN A 13 -16.74 5.64 -28.66
CA ASN A 13 -17.43 4.82 -29.65
C ASN A 13 -17.92 5.66 -30.85
N PRO A 14 -17.31 5.54 -32.05
CA PRO A 14 -17.62 6.38 -33.21
C PRO A 14 -19.06 6.18 -33.75
N ASP A 15 -19.66 5.00 -33.57
CA ASP A 15 -20.99 4.68 -34.11
C ASP A 15 -22.13 5.40 -33.36
N LEU A 16 -21.92 5.77 -32.09
CA LEU A 16 -22.91 6.52 -31.30
C LEU A 16 -22.97 8.00 -31.65
N ARG A 17 -21.99 8.54 -32.38
CA ARG A 17 -21.94 9.96 -32.79
C ARG A 17 -22.88 10.29 -33.96
N GLN A 18 -23.39 9.29 -34.68
CA GLN A 18 -24.22 9.51 -35.87
C GLN A 18 -25.71 9.68 -35.58
N THR A 19 -26.21 9.32 -34.39
CA THR A 19 -27.65 9.24 -34.13
C THR A 19 -28.23 10.46 -33.41
N TYR A 20 -27.44 11.23 -32.65
CA TYR A 20 -27.85 12.52 -32.06
C TYR A 20 -26.60 13.39 -31.83
N LEU A 21 -26.48 14.54 -32.51
CA LEU A 21 -25.47 15.54 -32.22
C LEU A 21 -26.06 16.59 -31.25
N PRO A 22 -25.73 16.56 -29.95
CA PRO A 22 -26.09 17.65 -29.05
C PRO A 22 -25.47 18.96 -29.55
N ASN A 23 -26.21 20.07 -29.43
CA ASN A 23 -25.74 21.39 -29.86
C ASN A 23 -24.46 21.78 -29.10
N PHE A 24 -23.60 22.62 -29.69
CA PHE A 24 -22.25 22.91 -29.17
C PHE A 24 -22.22 23.29 -27.68
N ASP A 25 -23.22 24.06 -27.23
CA ASP A 25 -23.37 24.50 -25.83
C ASP A 25 -23.54 23.33 -24.86
N VAL A 26 -24.24 22.27 -25.27
CA VAL A 26 -24.46 21.08 -24.44
C VAL A 26 -23.18 20.28 -24.29
N ILE A 27 -22.38 20.16 -25.35
CA ILE A 27 -21.07 19.48 -25.32
C ILE A 27 -20.09 20.25 -24.42
N SER A 28 -20.05 21.58 -24.58
CA SER A 28 -19.22 22.46 -23.75
C SER A 28 -19.56 22.34 -22.25
N LEU A 29 -20.86 22.34 -21.93
CA LEU A 29 -21.34 22.16 -20.56
C LEU A 29 -21.00 20.76 -19.99
N MET A 30 -21.12 19.70 -20.79
CA MET A 30 -20.75 18.36 -20.33
C MET A 30 -19.25 18.22 -20.07
N LEU A 31 -18.41 18.78 -20.95
CA LEU A 31 -16.96 18.78 -20.77
C LEU A 31 -16.54 19.57 -19.53
N SER A 32 -17.16 20.73 -19.27
CA SER A 32 -16.85 21.53 -18.07
C SER A 32 -17.24 20.84 -16.77
N VAL A 33 -18.38 20.14 -16.74
CA VAL A 33 -18.82 19.33 -15.58
C VAL A 33 -17.85 18.16 -15.34
N VAL A 34 -17.46 17.44 -16.38
CA VAL A 34 -16.49 16.33 -16.28
C VAL A 34 -15.13 16.84 -15.80
N TYR A 35 -14.63 17.92 -16.40
CA TYR A 35 -13.34 18.51 -16.04
C TYR A 35 -13.34 19.02 -14.58
N THR A 36 -14.39 19.71 -14.15
CA THR A 36 -14.52 20.19 -12.77
C THR A 36 -14.58 19.03 -11.78
N SER A 37 -15.32 17.96 -12.11
CA SER A 37 -15.38 16.74 -11.30
C SER A 37 -14.00 16.07 -11.18
N TRP A 38 -13.24 16.02 -12.28
CA TRP A 38 -11.87 15.51 -12.30
C TRP A 38 -10.92 16.35 -11.43
N GLN A 39 -10.94 17.67 -11.58
CA GLN A 39 -10.13 18.60 -10.78
C GLN A 39 -10.44 18.48 -9.27
N GLN A 40 -11.72 18.38 -8.91
CA GLN A 40 -12.15 18.16 -7.54
C GLN A 40 -11.64 16.81 -7.00
N ALA A 41 -11.76 15.73 -7.79
CA ALA A 41 -11.26 14.40 -7.42
C ALA A 41 -9.74 14.39 -7.22
N GLU A 42 -8.97 15.02 -8.12
CA GLU A 42 -7.51 15.13 -7.99
C GLU A 42 -7.10 15.94 -6.76
N THR A 43 -7.81 17.04 -6.49
CA THR A 43 -7.58 17.89 -5.32
C THR A 43 -7.87 17.12 -4.04
N ASN A 44 -8.97 16.37 -3.99
CA ASN A 44 -9.32 15.53 -2.85
C ASN A 44 -8.29 14.42 -2.64
N ILE A 45 -7.82 13.75 -3.69
CA ILE A 45 -6.76 12.72 -3.59
C ILE A 45 -5.46 13.30 -3.04
N ARG A 46 -5.03 14.46 -3.57
CA ARG A 46 -3.82 15.15 -3.09
C ARG A 46 -3.95 15.60 -1.63
N THR A 47 -5.12 16.10 -1.26
CA THR A 47 -5.41 16.58 0.10
C THR A 47 -5.45 15.41 1.09
N ASN A 48 -6.17 14.34 0.75
CA ASN A 48 -6.24 13.12 1.55
C ASN A 48 -4.85 12.52 1.73
N LYS A 49 -4.02 12.46 0.67
CA LYS A 49 -2.63 11.99 0.78
C LYS A 49 -1.79 12.86 1.74
N LYS A 50 -2.02 14.17 1.78
CA LYS A 50 -1.34 15.09 2.70
C LYS A 50 -1.80 14.92 4.15
N GLN A 51 -3.00 14.37 4.37
CA GLN A 51 -3.57 14.16 5.70
C GLN A 51 -3.38 12.73 6.24
N MET A 52 -2.92 11.77 5.43
CA MET A 52 -2.60 10.43 5.93
C MET A 52 -1.39 10.48 6.85
N LYS A 53 -1.55 9.92 8.05
CA LYS A 53 -0.53 9.91 9.10
C LYS A 53 0.13 8.54 9.14
N ILE A 54 1.46 8.51 9.02
CA ILE A 54 2.23 7.30 9.29
C ILE A 54 2.79 7.40 10.71
N ARG A 55 2.49 6.41 11.55
CA ARG A 55 2.94 6.38 12.95
C ARG A 55 3.34 4.97 13.38
N LYS A 56 4.15 4.88 14.44
CA LYS A 56 4.43 3.61 15.10
C LYS A 56 3.14 3.07 15.72
N ILE A 57 2.99 1.75 15.73
CA ILE A 57 1.85 1.09 16.37
C ILE A 57 1.83 1.37 17.88
N GLU A 58 0.65 1.52 18.45
CA GLU A 58 0.41 1.54 19.90
C GLU A 58 -0.37 0.29 20.33
N LEU A 59 -0.26 -0.12 21.59
CA LEU A 59 -0.97 -1.33 22.06
C LEU A 59 -2.49 -1.25 21.92
N ASN A 60 -3.07 -0.04 21.98
CA ASN A 60 -4.50 0.17 21.79
C ASN A 60 -4.96 -0.10 20.35
N ASP A 61 -4.05 -0.05 19.38
CA ASP A 61 -4.36 -0.35 17.97
C ASP A 61 -4.47 -1.85 17.70
N ILE A 62 -4.13 -2.72 18.66
CA ILE A 62 -3.93 -4.15 18.41
C ILE A 62 -5.16 -4.80 17.76
N LYS A 63 -6.37 -4.38 18.16
CA LYS A 63 -7.61 -4.89 17.57
C LYS A 63 -7.65 -4.59 16.06
N ASN A 64 -7.53 -3.31 15.70
CA ASN A 64 -7.60 -2.84 14.31
C ASN A 64 -6.43 -3.37 13.47
N LEU A 65 -5.23 -3.45 14.04
CA LEU A 65 -4.08 -4.05 13.35
C LEU A 65 -4.27 -5.55 13.10
N SER A 66 -4.90 -6.28 14.03
CA SER A 66 -5.16 -7.71 13.85
C SER A 66 -6.14 -7.97 12.71
N GLU A 67 -7.15 -7.11 12.55
CA GLU A 67 -8.07 -7.16 11.41
C GLU A 67 -7.30 -6.94 10.08
N LEU A 68 -6.51 -5.87 9.99
CA LEU A 68 -5.66 -5.60 8.82
C LEU A 68 -4.67 -6.74 8.51
N PHE A 69 -4.05 -7.31 9.54
CA PHE A 69 -3.09 -8.40 9.39
C PHE A 69 -3.77 -9.70 8.95
N ASN A 70 -4.99 -9.95 9.42
CA ASN A 70 -5.78 -11.07 8.95
C ASN A 70 -6.19 -10.89 7.48
N ASP A 71 -6.60 -9.68 7.07
CA ASP A 71 -6.87 -9.36 5.67
C ASP A 71 -5.63 -9.52 4.79
N TYR A 72 -4.46 -9.11 5.27
CA TYR A 72 -3.17 -9.38 4.64
C TYR A 72 -2.96 -10.88 4.44
N ARG A 73 -3.16 -11.70 5.47
CA ARG A 73 -3.01 -13.16 5.38
C ARG A 73 -3.97 -13.79 4.36
N ILE A 74 -5.24 -13.37 4.37
CA ILE A 74 -6.25 -13.82 3.40
C ILE A 74 -5.87 -13.41 1.98
N PHE A 75 -5.33 -12.20 1.79
CA PHE A 75 -4.81 -11.75 0.49
C PHE A 75 -3.67 -12.64 -0.04
N TYR A 76 -2.93 -13.30 0.85
CA TYR A 76 -1.92 -14.32 0.53
C TYR A 76 -2.47 -15.75 0.62
N GLU A 77 -3.78 -15.94 0.44
CA GLU A 77 -4.47 -17.25 0.35
C GLU A 77 -4.43 -18.09 1.63
N MET A 78 -4.18 -17.47 2.78
CA MET A 78 -4.27 -18.14 4.08
C MET A 78 -5.70 -18.14 4.60
N GLU A 79 -6.06 -19.17 5.38
CA GLU A 79 -7.32 -19.18 6.12
C GLU A 79 -7.38 -18.06 7.17
N SER A 80 -8.57 -17.47 7.31
CA SER A 80 -8.85 -16.45 8.32
C SER A 80 -8.64 -17.03 9.72
N ASP A 81 -7.80 -16.37 10.51
CA ASP A 81 -7.60 -16.69 11.92
C ASP A 81 -7.24 -15.40 12.67
N LEU A 82 -8.28 -14.69 13.09
CA LEU A 82 -8.16 -13.38 13.73
C LEU A 82 -7.50 -13.48 15.11
N GLU A 83 -7.80 -14.53 15.88
CA GLU A 83 -7.20 -14.72 17.20
C GLU A 83 -5.72 -15.11 17.08
N GLY A 84 -5.36 -15.95 16.11
CA GLY A 84 -3.96 -16.24 15.79
C GLY A 84 -3.20 -15.02 15.31
N ALA A 85 -3.77 -14.20 14.42
CA ALA A 85 -3.21 -12.92 13.98
C ALA A 85 -2.92 -12.00 15.18
N LYS A 86 -3.90 -11.82 16.06
CA LYS A 86 -3.78 -10.99 17.26
C LYS A 86 -2.70 -11.51 18.21
N LYS A 87 -2.68 -12.82 18.47
CA LYS A 87 -1.67 -13.45 19.32
C LYS A 87 -0.27 -13.25 18.76
N PHE A 88 -0.09 -13.53 17.47
CA PHE A 88 1.19 -13.39 16.77
C PHE A 88 1.73 -11.96 16.89
N LEU A 89 0.92 -10.97 16.55
CA LEU A 89 1.29 -9.55 16.64
C LEU A 89 1.64 -9.12 18.07
N LEU A 90 0.83 -9.53 19.06
CA LEU A 90 1.09 -9.22 20.46
C LEU A 90 2.43 -9.76 20.94
N GLU A 91 2.78 -10.99 20.57
CA GLU A 91 4.08 -11.57 20.92
C GLU A 91 5.22 -10.75 20.30
N ARG A 92 5.15 -10.46 18.99
CA ARG A 92 6.22 -9.71 18.31
C ARG A 92 6.42 -8.31 18.91
N ILE A 93 5.32 -7.64 19.27
CA ILE A 93 5.35 -6.31 19.91
C ILE A 93 5.94 -6.40 21.32
N LYS A 94 5.44 -7.31 22.17
CA LYS A 94 5.85 -7.43 23.58
C LYS A 94 7.31 -7.84 23.73
N ASN A 95 7.77 -8.76 22.89
CA ASN A 95 9.15 -9.24 22.90
C ASN A 95 10.11 -8.31 22.15
N LYS A 96 9.60 -7.23 21.52
CA LYS A 96 10.38 -6.28 20.71
C LYS A 96 11.11 -6.95 19.54
N GLU A 97 10.43 -7.90 18.91
CA GLU A 97 10.98 -8.70 17.81
C GLU A 97 10.72 -8.09 16.44
N SER A 98 9.78 -7.13 16.34
CA SER A 98 9.51 -6.40 15.10
C SER A 98 9.17 -4.94 15.36
N GLU A 99 9.41 -4.11 14.37
CA GLU A 99 8.96 -2.71 14.32
C GLU A 99 7.78 -2.59 13.34
N ILE A 100 6.65 -2.08 13.81
CA ILE A 100 5.41 -1.96 13.03
C ILE A 100 5.02 -0.49 12.92
N PHE A 101 4.80 -0.04 11.69
CA PHE A 101 4.20 1.26 11.39
C PHE A 101 2.85 1.08 10.71
N VAL A 102 1.91 1.95 11.04
CA VAL A 102 0.56 1.96 10.46
C VAL A 102 0.31 3.26 9.72
N ALA A 103 -0.51 3.15 8.67
CA ALA A 103 -1.09 4.27 7.96
C ALA A 103 -2.50 4.52 8.49
N GLU A 104 -2.74 5.71 9.01
CA GLU A 104 -4.00 6.16 9.56
C GLU A 104 -4.60 7.23 8.63
N ASN A 105 -5.88 7.05 8.26
CA ASN A 105 -6.60 8.01 7.44
C ASN A 105 -7.15 9.17 8.29
N PRO A 106 -7.70 10.24 7.68
CA PRO A 106 -8.23 11.40 8.43
C PRO A 106 -9.40 11.08 9.37
N GLU A 107 -10.05 9.94 9.20
CA GLU A 107 -11.14 9.45 10.05
C GLU A 107 -10.62 8.61 11.24
N ASN A 108 -9.30 8.53 11.41
CA ASN A 108 -8.59 7.71 12.40
C ASN A 108 -8.71 6.19 12.18
N ASN A 109 -9.03 5.77 10.95
CA ASN A 109 -9.05 4.36 10.58
C ASN A 109 -7.65 3.91 10.12
N LEU A 110 -7.21 2.75 10.58
CA LEU A 110 -6.00 2.11 10.07
C LEU A 110 -6.30 1.52 8.69
N ILE A 111 -5.53 1.91 7.69
CA ILE A 111 -5.74 1.53 6.28
C ILE A 111 -4.56 0.79 5.67
N GLY A 112 -3.51 0.56 6.45
CA GLY A 112 -2.35 -0.19 6.02
C GLY A 112 -1.28 -0.26 7.09
N PHE A 113 -0.34 -1.17 6.91
CA PHE A 113 0.78 -1.34 7.82
C PHE A 113 2.03 -1.82 7.07
N VAL A 114 3.17 -1.63 7.72
CA VAL A 114 4.43 -2.29 7.38
C VAL A 114 5.05 -2.88 8.64
N GLN A 115 5.51 -4.13 8.56
CA GLN A 115 6.18 -4.83 9.66
C GLN A 115 7.61 -5.20 9.25
N MET A 116 8.56 -4.77 10.08
CA MET A 116 9.98 -4.89 9.87
C MET A 116 10.60 -5.80 10.94
N TYR A 117 11.41 -6.77 10.53
CA TYR A 117 12.16 -7.62 11.46
C TYR A 117 13.65 -7.24 11.46
N PRO A 118 14.28 -7.07 12.64
CA PRO A 118 15.71 -6.80 12.71
C PRO A 118 16.48 -8.10 12.44
N ILE A 119 17.39 -8.03 11.47
CA ILE A 119 18.37 -9.08 11.19
C ILE A 119 19.78 -8.46 11.19
N PHE A 120 20.80 -9.27 10.94
CA PHE A 120 22.19 -8.80 10.92
C PHE A 120 22.90 -9.26 9.66
N SER A 121 23.66 -8.34 9.07
CA SER A 121 24.60 -8.67 8.01
C SER A 121 25.98 -8.85 8.66
N SER A 122 26.43 -10.10 8.77
CA SER A 122 27.75 -10.41 9.32
C SER A 122 28.88 -9.84 8.46
N THR A 123 28.73 -9.85 7.14
CA THR A 123 29.72 -9.30 6.19
C THR A 123 29.89 -7.79 6.31
N ARG A 124 28.82 -7.07 6.71
CA ARG A 124 28.86 -5.61 6.94
C ARG A 124 28.97 -5.24 8.41
N MET A 125 28.96 -6.24 9.31
CA MET A 125 28.94 -6.10 10.77
C MET A 125 27.94 -5.04 11.28
N LYS A 126 26.75 -5.02 10.66
CA LYS A 126 25.71 -4.02 10.94
C LYS A 126 24.32 -4.65 10.91
N ARG A 127 23.38 -4.03 11.62
CA ARG A 127 21.96 -4.37 11.55
C ARG A 127 21.43 -4.16 10.14
N LEU A 128 20.60 -5.07 9.68
CA LEU A 128 19.84 -4.99 8.43
C LEU A 128 18.36 -5.17 8.78
N TRP A 129 17.46 -4.50 8.08
CA TRP A 129 16.03 -4.68 8.31
C TRP A 129 15.41 -5.53 7.20
N LEU A 130 14.62 -6.53 7.58
CA LEU A 130 13.75 -7.27 6.67
C LEU A 130 12.38 -6.60 6.66
N LEU A 131 11.97 -6.01 5.52
CA LEU A 131 10.61 -5.58 5.28
C LEU A 131 9.81 -6.80 4.83
N ASN A 132 9.11 -7.41 5.78
CA ASN A 132 8.45 -8.70 5.58
C ASN A 132 7.00 -8.51 5.11
N ASP A 133 6.24 -7.69 5.84
CA ASP A 133 4.82 -7.51 5.60
C ASP A 133 4.56 -6.06 5.23
N LEU A 134 3.92 -5.84 4.08
CA LEU A 134 3.46 -4.54 3.63
C LEU A 134 2.08 -4.70 3.03
N PHE A 135 1.09 -4.03 3.62
CA PHE A 135 -0.30 -4.17 3.20
C PHE A 135 -1.04 -2.84 3.28
N VAL A 136 -1.95 -2.65 2.32
CA VAL A 136 -2.89 -1.53 2.27
C VAL A 136 -4.23 -2.10 1.83
N VAL A 137 -5.29 -1.72 2.54
CA VAL A 137 -6.67 -2.15 2.23
C VAL A 137 -7.05 -1.74 0.81
N GLU A 138 -7.83 -2.58 0.13
CA GLU A 138 -8.07 -2.47 -1.31
C GLU A 138 -8.62 -1.09 -1.73
N ASN A 139 -9.58 -0.56 -0.98
CA ASN A 139 -10.20 0.74 -1.23
C ASN A 139 -9.27 1.95 -1.02
N HIS A 140 -8.06 1.76 -0.49
CA HIS A 140 -7.05 2.81 -0.32
C HIS A 140 -5.78 2.57 -1.16
N ARG A 141 -5.79 1.57 -2.06
CA ARG A 141 -4.69 1.34 -3.01
C ARG A 141 -4.64 2.42 -4.09
N GLY A 142 -3.48 2.60 -4.71
CA GLY A 142 -3.26 3.63 -5.73
C GLY A 142 -3.07 5.06 -5.20
N LEU A 143 -3.37 5.31 -3.92
CA LEU A 143 -3.21 6.63 -3.26
C LEU A 143 -1.77 6.91 -2.77
N GLY A 144 -0.85 5.97 -2.99
CA GLY A 144 0.55 6.10 -2.57
C GLY A 144 0.82 5.79 -1.09
N VAL A 145 -0.13 5.17 -0.38
CA VAL A 145 0.01 4.75 1.04
C VAL A 145 1.24 3.87 1.23
N SER A 146 1.43 2.86 0.38
CA SER A 146 2.57 1.93 0.48
C SER A 146 3.92 2.64 0.39
N VAL A 147 4.02 3.71 -0.41
CA VAL A 147 5.25 4.51 -0.52
C VAL A 147 5.51 5.29 0.77
N LEU A 148 4.47 5.82 1.41
CA LEU A 148 4.60 6.51 2.70
C LEU A 148 5.07 5.54 3.80
N LEU A 149 4.51 4.33 3.85
CA LEU A 149 4.93 3.27 4.78
C LEU A 149 6.38 2.85 4.53
N ILE A 150 6.77 2.62 3.28
CA ILE A 150 8.16 2.29 2.90
C ILE A 150 9.12 3.42 3.30
N ASN A 151 8.76 4.68 3.08
CA ASN A 151 9.60 5.80 3.47
C ASN A 151 9.80 5.83 4.99
N LYS A 152 8.76 5.53 5.77
CA LYS A 152 8.92 5.43 7.22
C LYS A 152 9.82 4.26 7.65
N ALA A 153 9.74 3.13 6.96
CA ALA A 153 10.68 2.02 7.16
C ALA A 153 12.14 2.42 6.85
N LYS A 154 12.36 3.23 5.80
CA LYS A 154 13.68 3.78 5.48
C LYS A 154 14.20 4.76 6.52
N GLU A 155 13.33 5.61 7.08
CA GLU A 155 13.67 6.47 8.21
C GLU A 155 14.16 5.63 9.40
N LEU A 156 13.43 4.57 9.78
CA LEU A 156 13.87 3.64 10.83
C LEU A 156 15.25 3.04 10.51
N CYS A 157 15.49 2.64 9.26
CA CYS A 157 16.80 2.10 8.85
C CYS A 157 17.94 3.11 9.07
N ILE A 158 17.71 4.38 8.75
CA ILE A 158 18.69 5.46 8.94
C ILE A 158 18.88 5.76 10.44
N GLU A 159 17.79 5.94 11.19
CA GLU A 159 17.79 6.24 12.63
C GLU A 159 18.54 5.17 13.44
N THR A 160 18.45 3.91 13.01
CA THR A 160 19.10 2.77 13.68
C THR A 160 20.52 2.48 13.18
N ASN A 161 21.10 3.33 12.34
CA ASN A 161 22.41 3.13 11.68
C ASN A 161 22.51 1.73 11.03
N SER A 162 21.39 1.26 10.47
CA SER A 162 21.32 -0.03 9.80
C SER A 162 21.90 0.07 8.40
N CYS A 163 22.45 -1.01 7.89
CA CYS A 163 23.11 -1.06 6.61
C CYS A 163 22.15 -1.23 5.43
N GLY A 164 20.84 -1.34 5.66
CA GLY A 164 19.83 -1.30 4.60
C GLY A 164 18.53 -1.98 4.97
N ILE A 165 17.66 -2.09 3.97
CA ILE A 165 16.42 -2.86 4.01
C ILE A 165 16.49 -3.91 2.89
N VAL A 166 16.11 -5.14 3.22
CA VAL A 166 15.88 -6.22 2.26
C VAL A 166 14.42 -6.65 2.31
N LEU A 167 13.92 -7.18 1.20
CA LEU A 167 12.58 -7.72 1.08
C LEU A 167 12.55 -8.78 -0.01
N GLU A 168 11.54 -9.61 0.03
CA GLU A 168 11.23 -10.57 -1.01
C GLU A 168 9.84 -10.27 -1.58
N THR A 169 9.66 -10.52 -2.87
CA THR A 169 8.33 -10.55 -3.47
C THR A 169 8.31 -11.63 -4.55
N ALA A 170 7.16 -12.30 -4.69
CA ALA A 170 6.97 -13.26 -5.77
C ALA A 170 7.21 -12.59 -7.13
N LYS A 171 7.82 -13.32 -8.07
CA LYS A 171 8.04 -12.84 -9.45
C LYS A 171 6.72 -12.48 -10.16
N SER A 172 5.62 -13.14 -9.80
CA SER A 172 4.27 -12.90 -10.31
C SER A 172 3.58 -11.68 -9.66
N ASN A 173 4.13 -11.12 -8.58
CA ASN A 173 3.54 -9.95 -7.92
C ASN A 173 3.89 -8.67 -8.70
N ASP A 174 3.20 -8.43 -9.81
CA ASP A 174 3.42 -7.26 -10.68
C ASP A 174 3.32 -5.93 -9.93
N VAL A 175 2.43 -5.85 -8.93
CA VAL A 175 2.25 -4.65 -8.11
C VAL A 175 3.50 -4.39 -7.28
N GLY A 176 3.98 -5.40 -6.55
CA GLY A 176 5.22 -5.31 -5.76
C GLY A 176 6.44 -5.02 -6.63
N ASN A 177 6.59 -5.74 -7.74
CA ASN A 177 7.74 -5.59 -8.65
C ASN A 177 7.79 -4.20 -9.32
N LYS A 178 6.67 -3.49 -9.44
CA LYS A 178 6.66 -2.07 -9.87
C LYS A 178 6.86 -1.10 -8.71
N LEU A 179 6.34 -1.44 -7.53
CA LEU A 179 6.40 -0.59 -6.34
C LEU A 179 7.83 -0.42 -5.81
N TYR A 180 8.57 -1.52 -5.62
CA TYR A 180 9.86 -1.46 -4.93
C TYR A 180 10.94 -0.68 -5.70
N PRO A 181 11.11 -0.85 -7.02
CA PRO A 181 12.03 -0.01 -7.80
C PRO A 181 11.65 1.47 -7.79
N LYS A 182 10.35 1.79 -7.91
CA LYS A 182 9.84 3.16 -7.79
C LYS A 182 10.12 3.75 -6.41
N ALA A 183 10.09 2.92 -5.38
CA ALA A 183 10.46 3.29 -4.03
C ALA A 183 11.97 3.26 -3.79
N GLY A 184 12.82 3.06 -4.80
CA GLY A 184 14.29 3.14 -4.70
C GLY A 184 14.97 1.88 -4.16
N PHE A 185 14.32 0.71 -4.26
CA PHE A 185 14.99 -0.58 -4.07
C PHE A 185 15.61 -1.04 -5.39
N SER A 186 16.72 -1.76 -5.31
CA SER A 186 17.31 -2.44 -6.46
C SER A 186 17.01 -3.92 -6.39
N MET A 187 16.72 -4.54 -7.54
CA MET A 187 16.58 -5.98 -7.66
C MET A 187 17.96 -6.64 -7.56
N ASP A 188 18.06 -7.71 -6.78
CA ASP A 188 19.25 -8.57 -6.72
C ASP A 188 19.24 -9.54 -7.91
N LEU A 189 20.30 -9.50 -8.73
CA LEU A 189 20.47 -10.37 -9.90
C LEU A 189 21.59 -11.40 -9.71
N ASP A 190 22.40 -11.25 -8.66
CA ASP A 190 23.64 -12.02 -8.48
C ASP A 190 23.44 -13.22 -7.54
N HIS A 191 22.35 -13.23 -6.76
CA HIS A 191 22.09 -14.26 -5.76
C HIS A 191 20.81 -15.04 -6.05
N ASN A 192 20.79 -16.29 -5.57
CA ASN A 192 19.63 -17.17 -5.63
C ASN A 192 18.86 -17.15 -4.30
N TYR A 193 17.55 -17.35 -4.38
CA TYR A 193 16.68 -17.56 -3.23
C TYR A 193 16.35 -19.05 -3.06
N TYR A 194 16.56 -19.58 -1.86
CA TYR A 194 16.23 -20.95 -1.49
C TYR A 194 15.50 -20.96 -0.15
N SER A 195 14.50 -21.82 -0.02
CA SER A 195 13.79 -22.05 1.24
C SER A 195 13.70 -23.55 1.55
N TRP A 196 13.69 -23.87 2.85
CA TRP A 196 13.47 -25.23 3.36
C TRP A 196 12.46 -25.14 4.49
N ASN A 197 11.42 -25.98 4.42
CA ASN A 197 10.37 -26.04 5.43
C ASN A 197 10.56 -27.30 6.28
N ASN A 198 10.53 -27.15 7.60
CA ASN A 198 10.43 -28.28 8.52
C ASN A 198 8.97 -28.77 8.52
N LYS A 199 8.71 -29.87 7.82
CA LYS A 199 7.42 -30.56 7.98
C LYS A 199 7.30 -31.15 9.37
#